data_AF-A3XQW8-F1
#
_entry.id   AF-A3XQW8-F1
#
_cell.length_a   1.000
_cell.length_b   1.000
_cell.length_c   1.000
_cell.angle_alpha   90.00
_cell.angle_beta   90.00
_cell.angle_gamma   90.00
#
_symmetry.space_group_name_H-M   'P 1'
#
loop_
_entity.id
_entity.type
_entity.pdbx_description
1 polymer ?
#
loop_
_entity_poly.entity_id
_entity_poly.type
_entity_poly.pdbx_seq_one_letter_code
_entity_poly.pdbx_strand_id
1 'polypeptide(L)'
;MLLIYTHKITPRLRYTFKHICTNILGVPVKFTTAVDEFIVHDSLKLSYTNKPLGKELHIKSQELLFEQGISDIEIKVQDWRESKCFFVTGTKSALPYDIFAAAFVLLSRYEEFLPHVKDEQGRFPATESLGYQEEFLTQPVIDVWAYYFKEVLQEKYPDYNFEHRKFSFQALVDVEQAYEMYGIGIMRWVTNFLGDLVKLQFSKILLRLQVSLGLRKDPYDTFSWLINVQKNAKFKFVFFFMVGNYSTYTRNIRFNKKNFRELIKMVGDYSEIGLLLSKEALLSKRQMKLEKRRIEGINNKQLSAVRCSKYMQSLPEHYREMIQFEMKNDYSMGYPEYLGFRAGTCTPFNFYDLDYETITPLLIHPICAQASAFETSASDEKELNHELDTFFEMKEAVERVNGNFVFSFRNKSVTGKGQDQGQWKQFFRELVND
;
A
#
# COMPACT_ATOMS: atom_id res chain seq x y z
N MET A 1 -1.90 29.05 -6.88
CA MET A 1 -3.02 28.18 -6.47
C MET A 1 -3.94 28.05 -7.67
N LEU A 2 -4.27 26.83 -8.08
CA LEU A 2 -5.13 26.53 -9.22
C LEU A 2 -6.60 26.73 -8.83
N LEU A 3 -7.29 27.65 -9.51
CA LEU A 3 -8.71 27.90 -9.32
C LEU A 3 -9.55 27.01 -10.26
N ILE A 4 -10.40 26.19 -9.68
CA ILE A 4 -11.27 25.26 -10.39
C ILE A 4 -12.70 25.78 -10.33
N TYR A 5 -13.24 26.16 -11.49
CA TYR A 5 -14.66 26.44 -11.61
C TYR A 5 -15.43 25.14 -11.85
N THR A 6 -16.53 24.96 -11.12
CA THR A 6 -17.49 23.89 -11.37
C THR A 6 -18.90 24.31 -10.97
N HIS A 7 -19.92 23.62 -11.48
CA HIS A 7 -21.31 23.95 -11.19
C HIS A 7 -21.76 23.50 -9.79
N LYS A 8 -21.07 22.50 -9.20
CA LYS A 8 -21.37 21.98 -7.86
C LYS A 8 -20.08 21.49 -7.19
N ILE A 9 -19.85 21.90 -5.94
CA ILE A 9 -18.69 21.46 -5.16
C ILE A 9 -19.11 20.31 -4.26
N THR A 10 -18.55 19.12 -4.47
CA THR A 10 -18.82 17.89 -3.71
C THR A 10 -17.58 17.37 -2.99
N PRO A 11 -17.73 16.46 -2.01
CA PRO A 11 -16.59 15.80 -1.36
C PRO A 11 -15.72 15.00 -2.35
N ARG A 12 -16.34 14.24 -3.28
CA ARG A 12 -15.64 13.48 -4.33
C ARG A 12 -14.74 14.37 -5.19
N LEU A 13 -15.29 15.49 -5.68
CA LEU A 13 -14.55 16.46 -6.48
C LEU A 13 -13.39 17.06 -5.68
N ARG A 14 -13.64 17.52 -4.46
CA ARG A 14 -12.59 18.09 -3.59
C ARG A 14 -11.47 17.08 -3.31
N TYR A 15 -11.85 15.84 -3.06
CA TYR A 15 -10.94 14.75 -2.75
C TYR A 15 -10.00 14.46 -3.92
N THR A 16 -10.54 14.20 -5.10
CA THR A 16 -9.72 13.78 -6.25
C THR A 16 -8.84 14.89 -6.80
N PHE A 17 -9.37 16.12 -6.90
CA PHE A 17 -8.55 17.26 -7.32
C PHE A 17 -7.43 17.58 -6.34
N LYS A 18 -7.67 17.45 -5.02
CA LYS A 18 -6.59 17.60 -4.04
C LYS A 18 -5.53 16.51 -4.21
N HIS A 19 -5.93 15.27 -4.46
CA HIS A 19 -4.96 14.20 -4.68
C HIS A 19 -4.09 14.47 -5.92
N ILE A 20 -4.71 14.65 -7.10
CA ILE A 20 -3.97 14.87 -8.35
C ILE A 20 -3.18 16.18 -8.30
N CYS A 21 -3.82 17.32 -8.04
CA CYS A 21 -3.15 18.61 -8.16
C CYS A 21 -2.23 18.90 -6.96
N THR A 22 -2.66 18.62 -5.74
CA THR A 22 -1.89 19.00 -4.55
C THR A 22 -0.92 17.90 -4.11
N ASN A 23 -1.38 16.65 -3.95
CA ASN A 23 -0.50 15.59 -3.44
C ASN A 23 0.49 15.10 -4.50
N ILE A 24 0.08 14.98 -5.77
CA ILE A 24 0.96 14.52 -6.85
C ILE A 24 1.74 15.69 -7.45
N LEU A 25 1.06 16.75 -7.91
CA LEU A 25 1.71 17.85 -8.65
C LEU A 25 2.23 19.01 -7.79
N GLY A 26 1.96 19.03 -6.48
CA GLY A 26 2.41 20.12 -5.59
C GLY A 26 1.69 21.46 -5.82
N VAL A 27 0.56 21.46 -6.51
CA VAL A 27 -0.23 22.67 -6.83
C VAL A 27 -1.42 22.79 -5.87
N PRO A 28 -1.47 23.83 -5.02
CA PRO A 28 -2.63 24.07 -4.17
C PRO A 28 -3.87 24.35 -5.01
N VAL A 29 -5.04 23.81 -4.62
CA VAL A 29 -6.31 24.00 -5.33
C VAL A 29 -7.34 24.78 -4.52
N LYS A 30 -8.12 25.61 -5.23
CA LYS A 30 -9.35 26.26 -4.72
C LYS A 30 -10.49 26.00 -5.68
N PHE A 31 -11.71 25.91 -5.15
CA PHE A 31 -12.92 25.66 -5.93
C PHE A 31 -13.86 26.85 -5.85
N THR A 32 -14.53 27.16 -6.96
CA THR A 32 -15.58 28.18 -7.02
C THR A 32 -16.73 27.73 -7.91
N THR A 33 -17.94 28.20 -7.57
CA THR A 33 -19.15 28.09 -8.40
C THR A 33 -19.54 29.44 -9.01
N ALA A 34 -18.81 30.51 -8.67
CA ALA A 34 -19.08 31.85 -9.18
C ALA A 34 -18.30 32.07 -10.48
N VAL A 35 -19.03 32.29 -11.58
CA VAL A 35 -18.44 32.57 -12.89
C VAL A 35 -17.61 33.86 -12.87
N ASP A 36 -18.10 34.89 -12.18
CA ASP A 36 -17.41 36.19 -12.10
C ASP A 36 -16.04 36.08 -11.41
N GLU A 37 -15.95 35.30 -10.31
CA GLU A 37 -14.67 35.03 -9.63
C GLU A 37 -13.69 34.30 -10.57
N PHE A 38 -14.19 33.37 -11.37
CA PHE A 38 -13.38 32.62 -12.32
C PHE A 38 -12.88 33.47 -13.50
N ILE A 39 -13.72 34.36 -14.03
CA ILE A 39 -13.37 35.24 -15.15
C ILE A 39 -12.25 36.19 -14.72
N VAL A 40 -12.36 36.81 -13.54
CA VAL A 40 -11.40 37.79 -13.01
C VAL A 40 -10.07 37.16 -12.55
N HIS A 41 -10.02 35.84 -12.38
CA HIS A 41 -8.79 35.17 -11.96
C HIS A 41 -7.75 35.07 -13.08
N ASP A 42 -6.62 35.76 -12.95
CA ASP A 42 -5.59 35.82 -14.01
C ASP A 42 -4.44 34.81 -13.85
N SER A 43 -4.51 33.94 -12.83
CA SER A 43 -3.53 32.86 -12.62
C SER A 43 -4.08 31.51 -13.10
N LEU A 44 -3.44 30.42 -12.68
CA LEU A 44 -3.81 29.06 -13.03
C LEU A 44 -5.30 28.84 -12.77
N LYS A 45 -6.06 28.63 -13.84
CA LYS A 45 -7.48 28.31 -13.75
C LYS A 45 -7.91 27.24 -14.74
N LEU A 46 -8.90 26.45 -14.34
CA LEU A 46 -9.57 25.49 -15.21
C LEU A 46 -11.06 25.42 -14.91
N SER A 47 -11.86 25.11 -15.93
CA SER A 47 -13.28 24.79 -15.76
C SER A 47 -13.48 23.26 -15.83
N TYR A 48 -14.22 22.72 -14.86
CA TYR A 48 -14.58 21.31 -14.78
C TYR A 48 -16.11 21.18 -14.78
N THR A 49 -16.67 21.06 -15.99
CA THR A 49 -18.11 21.13 -16.30
C THR A 49 -18.42 20.37 -17.59
N ASN A 50 -19.70 20.20 -17.94
CA ASN A 50 -20.06 19.52 -19.20
C ASN A 50 -19.79 20.37 -20.47
N LYS A 51 -19.79 21.71 -20.35
CA LYS A 51 -19.50 22.65 -21.43
C LYS A 51 -18.46 23.68 -21.00
N PRO A 52 -17.59 24.16 -21.91
CA PRO A 52 -16.66 25.25 -21.63
C PRO A 52 -17.40 26.57 -21.44
N LEU A 53 -16.80 27.48 -20.66
CA LEU A 53 -17.27 28.85 -20.47
C LEU A 53 -16.74 29.80 -21.56
N GLY A 54 -15.58 29.49 -22.15
CA GLY A 54 -14.91 30.32 -23.14
C GLY A 54 -13.64 29.67 -23.70
N LYS A 55 -12.49 30.34 -23.56
CA LYS A 55 -11.17 29.90 -24.07
C LYS A 55 -10.21 29.45 -22.95
N GLU A 56 -10.76 29.17 -21.77
CA GLU A 56 -10.02 28.64 -20.63
C GLU A 56 -9.54 27.21 -20.87
N LEU A 57 -8.70 26.71 -19.97
CA LEU A 57 -8.44 25.27 -19.90
C LEU A 57 -9.70 24.57 -19.39
N HIS A 58 -10.36 23.81 -20.26
CA HIS A 58 -11.62 23.13 -19.95
C HIS A 58 -11.43 21.62 -19.92
N ILE A 59 -11.93 20.97 -18.87
CA ILE A 59 -12.02 19.51 -18.79
C ILE A 59 -13.49 19.14 -18.68
N LYS A 60 -13.95 18.30 -19.60
CA LYS A 60 -15.33 17.83 -19.58
C LYS A 60 -15.52 16.89 -18.40
N SER A 61 -16.48 17.22 -17.53
CA SER A 61 -16.76 16.44 -16.32
C SER A 61 -17.73 15.29 -16.56
N GLN A 62 -17.48 14.15 -15.92
CA GLN A 62 -18.46 13.10 -15.68
C GLN A 62 -19.34 13.41 -14.46
N GLU A 63 -20.56 12.89 -14.48
CA GLU A 63 -21.54 13.07 -13.39
C GLU A 63 -21.10 12.39 -12.08
N LEU A 64 -20.25 11.36 -12.15
CA LEU A 64 -19.78 10.56 -11.01
C LEU A 64 -19.24 11.40 -9.84
N LEU A 65 -18.53 12.51 -10.13
CA LEU A 65 -17.99 13.36 -9.07
C LEU A 65 -19.07 14.22 -8.40
N PHE A 66 -20.26 14.34 -8.97
CA PHE A 66 -21.37 15.16 -8.46
C PHE A 66 -22.50 14.34 -7.81
N GLU A 67 -22.46 13.02 -8.03
CA GLU A 67 -23.36 12.01 -7.48
C GLU A 67 -23.10 11.71 -5.99
N GLN A 68 -24.05 10.99 -5.37
CA GLN A 68 -23.96 10.44 -4.03
C GLN A 68 -24.39 8.97 -4.07
N GLY A 69 -23.76 8.16 -3.23
CA GLY A 69 -24.06 6.73 -3.15
C GLY A 69 -23.38 5.91 -4.24
N ILE A 70 -23.69 4.61 -4.25
CA ILE A 70 -23.02 3.63 -5.08
C ILE A 70 -24.01 3.15 -6.14
N SER A 71 -23.60 3.24 -7.40
CA SER A 71 -24.33 2.80 -8.59
C SER A 71 -23.40 1.94 -9.42
N ASP A 72 -23.97 1.02 -10.20
CA ASP A 72 -23.16 0.28 -11.16
C ASP A 72 -22.74 1.21 -12.32
N ILE A 73 -21.47 1.12 -12.71
CA ILE A 73 -20.87 2.00 -13.72
C ILE A 73 -20.20 1.13 -14.77
N GLU A 74 -20.66 1.24 -16.03
CA GLU A 74 -19.98 0.61 -17.15
C GLU A 74 -18.69 1.39 -17.48
N ILE A 75 -17.53 0.78 -17.20
CA ILE A 75 -16.22 1.36 -17.48
C ILE A 75 -15.67 0.77 -18.78
N LYS A 76 -15.36 1.64 -19.74
CA LYS A 76 -14.68 1.28 -21.00
C LYS A 76 -13.26 1.80 -20.96
N VAL A 77 -12.32 0.90 -20.75
CA VAL A 77 -10.89 1.21 -20.74
C VAL A 77 -10.37 1.27 -22.17
N GLN A 78 -9.52 2.26 -22.44
CA GLN A 78 -8.88 2.50 -23.72
C GLN A 78 -7.41 2.86 -23.52
N ASP A 79 -6.58 2.54 -24.50
CA ASP A 79 -5.18 2.93 -24.49
C ASP A 79 -5.04 4.46 -24.57
N TRP A 80 -4.11 4.99 -23.78
CA TRP A 80 -3.75 6.40 -23.76
C TRP A 80 -2.25 6.57 -23.61
N ARG A 81 -1.57 6.79 -24.76
CA ARG A 81 -0.11 6.83 -24.85
C ARG A 81 0.50 5.53 -24.31
N GLU A 82 1.43 5.59 -23.36
CA GLU A 82 2.02 4.44 -22.66
C GLU A 82 1.19 3.94 -21.45
N SER A 83 -0.05 4.36 -21.32
CA SER A 83 -0.93 3.97 -20.22
C SER A 83 -2.32 3.62 -20.74
N LYS A 84 -3.26 3.38 -19.83
CA LYS A 84 -4.68 3.17 -20.11
C LYS A 84 -5.50 4.17 -19.33
N CYS A 85 -6.67 4.53 -19.83
CA CYS A 85 -7.61 5.41 -19.14
C CYS A 85 -9.04 5.09 -19.55
N PHE A 86 -10.00 5.72 -18.88
CA PHE A 86 -11.42 5.54 -19.13
C PHE A 86 -12.17 6.85 -18.88
N PHE A 87 -13.47 6.85 -19.18
CA PHE A 87 -14.30 8.07 -19.22
C PHE A 87 -13.85 9.07 -20.29
N VAL A 88 -13.90 8.64 -21.56
CA VAL A 88 -13.57 9.47 -22.73
C VAL A 88 -14.29 10.82 -22.69
N THR A 89 -13.52 11.89 -22.83
CA THR A 89 -14.00 13.25 -22.99
C THR A 89 -13.83 13.66 -24.45
N GLY A 90 -14.93 14.04 -25.11
CA GLY A 90 -14.91 14.42 -26.51
C GLY A 90 -14.01 15.63 -26.81
N THR A 91 -13.90 16.00 -28.08
CA THR A 91 -12.92 16.97 -28.64
C THR A 91 -12.89 18.37 -28.05
N LYS A 92 -13.86 18.75 -27.21
CA LYS A 92 -13.93 20.06 -26.54
C LYS A 92 -13.20 20.10 -25.20
N SER A 93 -12.73 18.96 -24.70
CA SER A 93 -11.95 18.83 -23.47
C SER A 93 -10.46 18.93 -23.78
N ALA A 94 -9.69 19.53 -22.87
CA ALA A 94 -8.24 19.66 -22.99
C ALA A 94 -7.50 18.32 -22.80
N LEU A 95 -8.14 17.37 -22.12
CA LEU A 95 -7.69 15.98 -22.03
C LEU A 95 -8.66 15.08 -22.83
N PRO A 96 -8.21 13.92 -23.32
CA PRO A 96 -9.07 12.94 -23.99
C PRO A 96 -9.90 12.09 -23.01
N TYR A 97 -9.61 12.15 -21.70
CA TYR A 97 -10.32 11.43 -20.65
C TYR A 97 -10.57 12.32 -19.43
N ASP A 98 -11.61 12.00 -18.66
CA ASP A 98 -11.85 12.58 -17.35
C ASP A 98 -11.04 11.85 -16.29
N ILE A 99 -9.77 12.24 -16.18
CA ILE A 99 -8.82 11.64 -15.24
C ILE A 99 -9.24 11.82 -13.78
N PHE A 100 -10.09 12.82 -13.47
CA PHE A 100 -10.53 13.08 -12.09
C PHE A 100 -11.65 12.12 -11.70
N ALA A 101 -12.60 11.86 -12.59
CA ALA A 101 -13.58 10.80 -12.37
C ALA A 101 -12.90 9.43 -12.36
N ALA A 102 -11.96 9.18 -13.27
CA ALA A 102 -11.25 7.90 -13.36
C ALA A 102 -10.42 7.61 -12.10
N ALA A 103 -9.64 8.59 -11.63
CA ALA A 103 -8.88 8.46 -10.39
C ALA A 103 -9.80 8.28 -9.17
N PHE A 104 -10.98 8.91 -9.13
CA PHE A 104 -11.91 8.71 -8.02
C PHE A 104 -12.34 7.25 -7.89
N VAL A 105 -12.69 6.59 -9.00
CA VAL A 105 -13.07 5.16 -9.02
C VAL A 105 -11.97 4.30 -8.39
N LEU A 106 -10.73 4.51 -8.82
CA LEU A 106 -9.58 3.73 -8.36
C LEU A 106 -9.19 4.05 -6.90
N LEU A 107 -9.15 5.33 -6.51
CA LEU A 107 -8.77 5.76 -5.16
C LEU A 107 -9.81 5.36 -4.10
N SER A 108 -11.09 5.46 -4.43
CA SER A 108 -12.18 5.06 -3.53
C SER A 108 -12.35 3.55 -3.44
N ARG A 109 -11.65 2.79 -4.30
CA ARG A 109 -11.84 1.33 -4.46
C ARG A 109 -13.30 1.00 -4.74
N TYR A 110 -13.90 1.76 -5.65
CA TYR A 110 -15.33 1.71 -5.96
C TYR A 110 -15.83 0.29 -6.25
N GLU A 111 -15.03 -0.51 -6.96
CA GLU A 111 -15.31 -1.92 -7.27
C GLU A 111 -15.50 -2.82 -6.02
N GLU A 112 -14.84 -2.49 -4.90
CA GLU A 112 -14.95 -3.28 -3.65
C GLU A 112 -16.24 -2.98 -2.88
N PHE A 113 -16.96 -1.91 -3.23
CA PHE A 113 -18.27 -1.57 -2.69
C PHE A 113 -19.42 -2.19 -3.50
N LEU A 114 -19.15 -2.61 -4.74
CA LEU A 114 -20.11 -3.33 -5.57
C LEU A 114 -20.14 -4.83 -5.21
N PRO A 115 -21.24 -5.55 -5.50
CA PRO A 115 -21.27 -7.00 -5.38
C PRO A 115 -20.17 -7.65 -6.22
N HIS A 116 -19.31 -8.44 -5.59
CA HIS A 116 -18.16 -9.09 -6.23
C HIS A 116 -17.92 -10.50 -5.67
N VAL A 117 -17.19 -11.32 -6.43
CA VAL A 117 -16.76 -12.64 -5.99
C VAL A 117 -15.55 -12.50 -5.07
N LYS A 118 -15.65 -13.08 -3.88
CA LYS A 118 -14.55 -13.10 -2.90
C LYS A 118 -13.70 -14.34 -3.06
N ASP A 119 -12.41 -14.22 -2.72
CA ASP A 119 -11.53 -15.38 -2.66
C ASP A 119 -11.81 -16.27 -1.42
N GLU A 120 -11.05 -17.36 -1.29
CA GLU A 120 -11.16 -18.30 -0.15
C GLU A 120 -10.94 -17.66 1.22
N GLN A 121 -10.26 -16.51 1.28
CA GLN A 121 -10.02 -15.77 2.52
C GLN A 121 -11.09 -14.71 2.78
N GLY A 122 -12.04 -14.50 1.85
CA GLY A 122 -13.10 -13.50 1.93
C GLY A 122 -12.67 -12.11 1.47
N ARG A 123 -11.60 -12.01 0.68
CA ARG A 123 -11.00 -10.76 0.18
C ARG A 123 -11.47 -10.47 -1.24
N PHE A 124 -11.30 -9.21 -1.67
CA PHE A 124 -11.39 -8.84 -3.08
C PHE A 124 -10.11 -9.29 -3.83
N PRO A 125 -10.19 -10.27 -4.74
CA PRO A 125 -9.01 -10.78 -5.45
C PRO A 125 -8.52 -9.79 -6.52
N ALA A 126 -7.23 -9.85 -6.86
CA ALA A 126 -6.66 -9.00 -7.92
C ALA A 126 -7.32 -9.27 -9.28
N THR A 127 -7.66 -10.53 -9.57
CA THR A 127 -8.23 -10.97 -10.85
C THR A 127 -9.59 -10.34 -11.18
N GLU A 128 -10.33 -9.91 -10.16
CA GLU A 128 -11.61 -9.21 -10.32
C GLU A 128 -11.44 -7.69 -10.43
N SER A 129 -10.23 -7.17 -10.23
CA SER A 129 -9.96 -5.74 -10.34
C SER A 129 -9.93 -5.31 -11.80
N LEU A 130 -10.45 -4.10 -12.06
CA LEU A 130 -10.35 -3.46 -13.37
C LEU A 130 -8.89 -3.41 -13.86
N GLY A 131 -7.95 -3.12 -12.96
CA GLY A 131 -6.52 -3.04 -13.29
C GLY A 131 -5.90 -4.35 -13.74
N TYR A 132 -6.36 -5.49 -13.21
CA TYR A 132 -5.90 -6.79 -13.66
C TYR A 132 -6.54 -7.17 -15.00
N GLN A 133 -7.86 -7.03 -15.11
CA GLN A 133 -8.62 -7.40 -16.30
C GLN A 133 -8.18 -6.62 -17.54
N GLU A 134 -7.81 -5.36 -17.34
CA GLU A 134 -7.37 -4.45 -18.38
C GLU A 134 -5.85 -4.25 -18.37
N GLU A 135 -5.07 -5.11 -17.69
CA GLU A 135 -3.60 -5.17 -17.78
C GLU A 135 -2.87 -3.84 -17.49
N PHE A 136 -3.36 -3.05 -16.54
CA PHE A 136 -2.66 -1.83 -16.07
C PHE A 136 -2.27 -1.88 -14.59
N LEU A 137 -2.44 -3.04 -13.93
CA LEU A 137 -2.18 -3.23 -12.49
C LEU A 137 -0.76 -2.81 -12.10
N THR A 138 0.22 -3.04 -12.97
CA THR A 138 1.65 -2.78 -12.75
C THR A 138 2.05 -1.33 -13.04
N GLN A 139 1.12 -0.44 -13.36
CA GLN A 139 1.41 0.98 -13.60
C GLN A 139 0.74 1.87 -12.54
N PRO A 140 1.44 2.90 -12.00
CA PRO A 140 0.80 3.91 -11.16
C PRO A 140 -0.01 4.88 -12.03
N VAL A 141 -1.07 4.39 -12.67
CA VAL A 141 -1.81 5.08 -13.73
C VAL A 141 -2.28 6.47 -13.32
N ILE A 142 -2.71 6.67 -12.07
CA ILE A 142 -3.16 7.99 -11.58
C ILE A 142 -2.01 9.00 -11.57
N ASP A 143 -0.82 8.57 -11.13
CA ASP A 143 0.38 9.42 -11.12
C ASP A 143 0.82 9.74 -12.56
N VAL A 144 0.73 8.76 -13.47
CA VAL A 144 0.99 8.98 -14.90
C VAL A 144 0.01 10.00 -15.50
N TRP A 145 -1.30 9.84 -15.25
CA TRP A 145 -2.32 10.78 -15.71
C TRP A 145 -2.13 12.19 -15.15
N ALA A 146 -1.71 12.30 -13.89
CA ALA A 146 -1.37 13.58 -13.27
C ALA A 146 -0.21 14.27 -14.02
N TYR A 147 0.80 13.52 -14.45
CA TYR A 147 1.91 14.06 -15.23
C TYR A 147 1.49 14.46 -16.65
N TYR A 148 0.63 13.70 -17.32
CA TYR A 148 0.03 14.15 -18.59
C TYR A 148 -0.80 15.44 -18.41
N PHE A 149 -1.52 15.56 -17.30
CA PHE A 149 -2.23 16.79 -16.98
C PHE A 149 -1.28 17.96 -16.66
N LYS A 150 -0.13 17.69 -16.02
CA LYS A 150 0.92 18.67 -15.81
C LYS A 150 1.45 19.23 -17.14
N GLU A 151 1.67 18.39 -18.15
CA GLU A 151 2.09 18.84 -19.48
C GLU A 151 1.09 19.85 -20.08
N VAL A 152 -0.21 19.52 -20.03
CA VAL A 152 -1.28 20.39 -20.52
C VAL A 152 -1.33 21.71 -19.74
N LEU A 153 -1.13 21.67 -18.43
CA LEU A 153 -1.03 22.89 -17.61
C LEU A 153 0.20 23.72 -17.97
N GLN A 154 1.35 23.10 -18.21
CA GLN A 154 2.60 23.77 -18.59
C GLN A 154 2.49 24.42 -19.98
N GLU A 155 1.81 23.78 -20.93
CA GLU A 155 1.56 24.37 -22.25
C GLU A 155 0.70 25.63 -22.15
N LYS A 156 -0.34 25.62 -21.28
CA LYS A 156 -1.23 26.77 -21.09
C LYS A 156 -0.63 27.87 -20.22
N TYR A 157 0.20 27.50 -19.23
CA TYR A 157 0.78 28.38 -18.24
C TYR A 157 2.30 28.17 -18.15
N PRO A 158 3.08 28.57 -19.19
CA PRO A 158 4.50 28.25 -19.31
C PRO A 158 5.37 28.87 -18.23
N ASP A 159 4.93 29.99 -17.65
CA ASP A 159 5.67 30.71 -16.60
C ASP A 159 5.51 30.08 -15.21
N TYR A 160 4.63 29.08 -15.05
CA TYR A 160 4.40 28.46 -13.74
C TYR A 160 5.44 27.38 -13.45
N ASN A 161 6.22 27.58 -12.39
CA ASN A 161 7.18 26.61 -11.93
C ASN A 161 6.52 25.56 -11.02
N PHE A 162 6.51 24.31 -11.45
CA PHE A 162 5.98 23.19 -10.67
C PHE A 162 7.01 22.71 -9.67
N GLU A 163 6.56 22.36 -8.47
CA GLU A 163 7.43 21.67 -7.52
C GLU A 163 7.81 20.29 -8.06
N HIS A 164 9.07 19.93 -7.85
CA HIS A 164 9.60 18.62 -8.21
C HIS A 164 9.63 17.74 -6.97
N ARG A 165 8.75 16.73 -6.95
CA ARG A 165 8.89 15.61 -6.01
C ARG A 165 10.16 14.84 -6.32
N LYS A 166 10.65 14.14 -5.31
CA LYS A 166 11.76 13.19 -5.46
C LYS A 166 11.21 11.80 -5.26
N PHE A 167 11.65 10.88 -6.11
CA PHE A 167 11.45 9.46 -5.90
C PHE A 167 11.82 9.06 -4.46
N SER A 168 10.98 8.21 -3.87
CA SER A 168 11.27 7.58 -2.59
C SER A 168 11.03 6.08 -2.65
N PHE A 169 11.85 5.34 -1.93
CA PHE A 169 11.71 3.90 -1.77
C PHE A 169 11.42 3.58 -0.30
N GLN A 170 10.45 2.72 -0.02
CA GLN A 170 10.13 2.33 1.35
C GLN A 170 10.00 0.81 1.47
N ALA A 171 10.85 0.22 2.30
CA ALA A 171 10.81 -1.19 2.61
C ALA A 171 10.03 -1.44 3.91
N LEU A 172 9.06 -2.35 3.86
CA LEU A 172 8.26 -2.77 5.00
C LEU A 172 8.67 -4.18 5.43
N VAL A 173 8.86 -4.39 6.73
CA VAL A 173 9.25 -5.68 7.29
C VAL A 173 8.15 -6.25 8.15
N ASP A 174 7.49 -7.29 7.65
CA ASP A 174 6.46 -8.02 8.38
C ASP A 174 7.10 -9.06 9.30
N VAL A 175 6.98 -8.84 10.61
CA VAL A 175 7.46 -9.73 11.65
C VAL A 175 6.28 -10.55 12.18
N GLU A 176 5.85 -11.51 11.36
CA GLU A 176 4.79 -12.46 11.73
C GLU A 176 5.24 -13.39 12.87
N GLN A 177 6.51 -13.82 12.80
CA GLN A 177 7.13 -14.68 13.79
C GLN A 177 8.58 -14.27 13.99
N ALA A 178 8.90 -13.76 15.18
CA ALA A 178 10.24 -13.28 15.50
C ALA A 178 11.26 -14.42 15.55
N TYR A 179 10.90 -15.56 16.15
CA TYR A 179 11.77 -16.72 16.30
C TYR A 179 11.04 -18.01 15.96
N GLU A 180 11.72 -18.93 15.28
CA GLU A 180 11.16 -20.24 14.93
C GLU A 180 11.11 -21.18 16.15
N MET A 181 12.21 -21.21 16.92
CA MET A 181 12.49 -22.20 17.96
C MET A 181 12.78 -21.56 19.32
N TYR A 182 13.32 -20.33 19.33
CA TYR A 182 13.70 -19.65 20.56
C TYR A 182 12.50 -19.06 21.31
N GLY A 183 12.47 -19.23 22.64
CA GLY A 183 11.45 -18.62 23.51
C GLY A 183 10.02 -19.15 23.33
N ILE A 184 9.83 -20.21 22.55
CA ILE A 184 8.55 -20.92 22.44
C ILE A 184 8.25 -21.66 23.75
N GLY A 185 6.96 -21.80 24.10
CA GLY A 185 6.56 -22.50 25.33
C GLY A 185 6.96 -23.98 25.30
N ILE A 186 7.28 -24.56 26.47
CA ILE A 186 7.77 -25.94 26.62
C ILE A 186 6.87 -26.95 25.89
N MET A 187 5.55 -26.83 26.07
CA MET A 187 4.59 -27.72 25.40
C MET A 187 4.74 -27.69 23.87
N ARG A 188 4.86 -26.50 23.27
CA ARG A 188 5.05 -26.33 21.82
C ARG A 188 6.40 -26.89 21.36
N TRP A 189 7.44 -26.71 22.18
CA TRP A 189 8.76 -27.27 21.88
C TRP A 189 8.69 -28.80 21.82
N VAL A 190 8.06 -29.44 22.82
CA VAL A 190 7.89 -30.91 22.87
C VAL A 190 7.05 -31.41 21.69
N THR A 191 5.90 -30.77 21.40
CA THR A 191 5.06 -31.21 20.27
C THR A 191 5.77 -31.08 18.93
N ASN A 192 6.55 -30.02 18.73
CA ASN A 192 7.33 -29.85 17.51
C ASN A 192 8.45 -30.89 17.43
N PHE A 193 9.17 -31.14 18.53
CA PHE A 193 10.21 -32.15 18.59
C PHE A 193 9.67 -33.55 18.28
N LEU A 194 8.55 -33.95 18.89
CA LEU A 194 7.90 -35.23 18.60
C LEU A 194 7.41 -35.30 17.15
N GLY A 195 6.85 -34.22 16.61
CA GLY A 195 6.44 -34.14 15.21
C GLY A 195 7.63 -34.30 14.25
N ASP A 196 8.76 -33.68 14.56
CA ASP A 196 10.00 -33.81 13.79
C ASP A 196 10.55 -35.24 13.87
N LEU A 197 10.43 -35.90 15.03
CA LEU A 197 10.84 -37.30 15.25
C LEU A 197 9.98 -38.28 14.44
N VAL A 198 8.65 -38.12 14.48
CA VAL A 198 7.71 -38.95 13.70
C VAL A 198 7.94 -38.80 12.20
N LYS A 199 8.31 -37.59 11.74
CA LYS A 199 8.64 -37.31 10.34
C LYS A 199 10.09 -37.63 9.97
N LEU A 200 10.88 -38.20 10.89
CA LEU A 200 12.30 -38.54 10.71
C LEU A 200 13.16 -37.35 10.24
N GLN A 201 12.81 -36.11 10.64
CA GLN A 201 13.52 -34.89 10.26
C GLN A 201 14.71 -34.62 11.18
N PHE A 202 15.68 -35.54 11.22
CA PHE A 202 16.83 -35.48 12.13
C PHE A 202 17.64 -34.18 12.04
N SER A 203 17.75 -33.58 10.86
CA SER A 203 18.41 -32.29 10.65
C SER A 203 17.74 -31.15 11.44
N LYS A 204 16.40 -31.13 11.50
CA LYS A 204 15.63 -30.15 12.29
C LYS A 204 15.72 -30.41 13.77
N ILE A 205 15.76 -31.68 14.18
CA ILE A 205 15.96 -32.06 15.59
C ILE A 205 17.31 -31.56 16.08
N LEU A 206 18.38 -31.81 15.32
CA LEU A 206 19.73 -31.32 15.65
C LEU A 206 19.76 -29.79 15.71
N LEU A 207 19.14 -29.11 14.73
CA LEU A 207 19.02 -27.65 14.72
C LEU A 207 18.31 -27.14 15.98
N ARG A 208 17.20 -27.77 16.38
CA ARG A 208 16.42 -27.40 17.57
C ARG A 208 17.25 -27.56 18.84
N LEU A 209 18.01 -28.64 18.97
CA LEU A 209 18.92 -28.86 20.10
C LEU A 209 20.04 -27.80 20.12
N GLN A 210 20.68 -27.54 18.99
CA GLN A 210 21.72 -26.51 18.87
C GLN A 210 21.22 -25.11 19.25
N VAL A 211 20.03 -24.73 18.78
CA VAL A 211 19.40 -23.44 19.13
C VAL A 211 19.01 -23.39 20.60
N SER A 212 18.47 -24.48 21.15
CA SER A 212 18.07 -24.54 22.57
C SER A 212 19.27 -24.48 23.52
N LEU A 213 20.42 -25.04 23.10
CA LEU A 213 21.69 -24.98 23.84
C LEU A 213 22.47 -23.68 23.60
N GLY A 214 21.98 -22.77 22.75
CA GLY A 214 22.67 -21.52 22.41
C GLY A 214 23.91 -21.71 21.51
N LEU A 215 24.12 -22.91 20.96
CA LEU A 215 25.24 -23.22 20.04
C LEU A 215 25.01 -22.63 18.65
N ARG A 216 23.77 -22.25 18.32
CA ARG A 216 23.40 -21.68 17.03
C ARG A 216 22.30 -20.64 17.18
N LYS A 217 22.33 -19.59 16.36
CA LYS A 217 21.23 -18.61 16.28
C LYS A 217 19.95 -19.25 15.71
N ASP A 218 18.82 -18.74 16.17
CA ASP A 218 17.51 -19.10 15.63
C ASP A 218 17.45 -18.74 14.14
N PRO A 219 16.90 -19.61 13.27
CA PRO A 219 16.81 -19.30 11.84
C PRO A 219 16.11 -17.99 11.53
N TYR A 220 15.09 -17.60 12.31
CA TYR A 220 14.32 -16.36 12.08
C TYR A 220 14.92 -15.13 12.78
N ASP A 221 16.01 -15.29 13.53
CA ASP A 221 16.76 -14.17 14.13
C ASP A 221 17.61 -13.44 13.07
N THR A 222 16.92 -12.67 12.23
CA THR A 222 17.50 -11.91 11.12
C THR A 222 17.68 -10.42 11.43
N PHE A 223 17.21 -9.98 12.60
CA PHE A 223 17.09 -8.56 12.95
C PHE A 223 18.43 -7.83 12.99
N SER A 224 19.49 -8.47 13.49
CA SER A 224 20.84 -7.87 13.48
C SER A 224 21.30 -7.53 12.05
N TRP A 225 21.01 -8.42 11.09
CA TRP A 225 21.35 -8.19 9.70
C TRP A 225 20.45 -7.11 9.09
N LEU A 226 19.14 -7.17 9.31
CA LEU A 226 18.19 -6.17 8.80
C LEU A 226 18.50 -4.75 9.30
N ILE A 227 18.86 -4.62 10.58
CA ILE A 227 19.29 -3.34 11.16
C ILE A 227 20.59 -2.85 10.51
N ASN A 228 21.53 -3.76 10.22
CA ASN A 228 22.76 -3.39 9.54
C ASN A 228 22.49 -2.93 8.09
N VAL A 229 21.58 -3.56 7.37
CA VAL A 229 21.16 -3.10 6.03
C VAL A 229 20.50 -1.72 6.12
N GLN A 230 19.54 -1.56 7.03
CA GLN A 230 18.85 -0.29 7.30
C GLN A 230 19.83 0.85 7.60
N LYS A 231 20.91 0.61 8.37
CA LYS A 231 21.91 1.65 8.70
C LYS A 231 22.65 2.19 7.47
N ASN A 232 22.72 1.41 6.40
CA ASN A 232 23.37 1.79 5.13
C ASN A 232 22.36 2.23 4.06
N ALA A 233 21.05 2.05 4.31
CA ALA A 233 19.98 2.43 3.41
C ALA A 233 19.76 3.95 3.40
N LYS A 234 19.39 4.51 2.24
CA LYS A 234 18.97 5.92 2.14
C LYS A 234 17.64 6.17 2.85
N PHE A 235 16.74 5.18 2.84
CA PHE A 235 15.39 5.28 3.36
C PHE A 235 15.19 4.36 4.56
N LYS A 236 14.41 4.81 5.55
CA LYS A 236 14.14 4.02 6.74
C LYS A 236 13.05 2.99 6.48
N PHE A 237 13.32 1.75 6.89
CA PHE A 237 12.33 0.69 6.97
C PHE A 237 11.30 0.92 8.08
N VAL A 238 10.12 0.34 7.88
CA VAL A 238 9.06 0.24 8.89
C VAL A 238 8.88 -1.23 9.25
N PHE A 239 9.01 -1.59 10.52
CA PHE A 239 8.85 -2.96 11.00
C PHE A 239 7.48 -3.15 11.63
N PHE A 240 6.67 -4.05 11.08
CA PHE A 240 5.34 -4.38 11.60
C PHE A 240 5.41 -5.66 12.44
N PHE A 241 5.21 -5.51 13.75
CA PHE A 241 5.26 -6.64 14.68
C PHE A 241 3.87 -7.20 14.98
N MET A 242 3.69 -8.50 14.82
CA MET A 242 2.47 -9.18 15.24
C MET A 242 2.54 -9.53 16.73
N VAL A 243 1.63 -8.98 17.52
CA VAL A 243 1.57 -9.13 19.00
C VAL A 243 0.28 -9.83 19.48
N GLY A 244 -0.35 -10.57 18.58
CA GLY A 244 -1.51 -11.41 18.86
C GLY A 244 -1.22 -12.58 19.81
N ASN A 245 -2.30 -13.21 20.30
CA ASN A 245 -2.17 -14.42 21.11
C ASN A 245 -1.81 -15.62 20.23
N TYR A 246 -1.15 -16.62 20.82
CA TYR A 246 -0.87 -17.86 20.11
C TYR A 246 -2.17 -18.55 19.65
N SER A 247 -2.24 -18.89 18.37
CA SER A 247 -3.38 -19.54 17.73
C SER A 247 -2.92 -20.41 16.55
N THR A 248 -3.86 -20.94 15.78
CA THR A 248 -3.58 -21.64 14.51
C THR A 248 -2.88 -20.72 13.51
N TYR A 249 -3.26 -19.45 13.46
CA TYR A 249 -2.77 -18.44 12.51
C TYR A 249 -1.59 -17.64 13.07
N THR A 250 -1.60 -17.39 14.39
CA THR A 250 -0.58 -16.59 15.07
C THR A 250 0.38 -17.52 15.82
N ARG A 251 1.58 -17.70 15.26
CA ARG A 251 2.62 -18.58 15.82
C ARG A 251 3.76 -17.80 16.49
N ASN A 252 3.61 -16.50 16.71
CA ASN A 252 4.65 -15.68 17.33
C ASN A 252 4.87 -16.02 18.82
N ILE A 253 5.97 -15.53 19.38
CA ILE A 253 6.24 -15.57 20.82
C ILE A 253 5.29 -14.63 21.57
N ARG A 254 4.98 -14.96 22.83
CA ARG A 254 4.06 -14.14 23.63
C ARG A 254 4.61 -12.73 23.82
N PHE A 255 3.77 -11.71 23.61
CA PHE A 255 4.12 -10.29 23.73
C PHE A 255 4.76 -9.90 25.08
N ASN A 256 4.44 -10.62 26.16
CA ASN A 256 4.93 -10.32 27.51
C ASN A 256 6.33 -10.90 27.81
N LYS A 257 6.91 -11.71 26.91
CA LYS A 257 8.25 -12.25 27.10
C LYS A 257 9.29 -11.14 26.99
N LYS A 258 10.19 -11.08 27.99
CA LYS A 258 11.27 -10.08 28.08
C LYS A 258 12.04 -9.94 26.76
N ASN A 259 12.53 -11.05 26.22
CA ASN A 259 13.33 -11.08 24.99
C ASN A 259 12.57 -10.53 23.77
N PHE A 260 11.25 -10.69 23.70
CA PHE A 260 10.46 -10.13 22.59
C PHE A 260 10.31 -8.62 22.71
N ARG A 261 10.04 -8.14 23.94
CA ARG A 261 9.94 -6.70 24.22
C ARG A 261 11.27 -6.00 23.98
N GLU A 262 12.38 -6.63 24.37
CA GLU A 262 13.72 -6.13 24.12
C GLU A 262 14.04 -6.11 22.63
N LEU A 263 13.66 -7.15 21.87
CA LEU A 263 13.78 -7.15 20.41
C LEU A 263 13.03 -5.97 19.77
N ILE A 264 11.75 -5.78 20.11
CA ILE A 264 10.93 -4.70 19.53
C ILE A 264 11.55 -3.33 19.86
N LYS A 265 12.00 -3.13 21.10
CA LYS A 265 12.67 -1.88 21.51
C LYS A 265 13.97 -1.65 20.76
N MET A 266 14.81 -2.68 20.67
CA MET A 266 16.09 -2.62 19.97
C MET A 266 15.91 -2.30 18.48
N VAL A 267 14.89 -2.86 17.81
CA VAL A 267 14.57 -2.47 16.43
C VAL A 267 14.02 -1.03 16.37
N GLY A 268 13.20 -0.64 17.35
CA GLY A 268 12.65 0.70 17.48
C GLY A 268 13.67 1.82 17.73
N ASP A 269 14.88 1.48 18.18
CA ASP A 269 16.00 2.43 18.30
C ASP A 269 16.57 2.84 16.92
N TYR A 270 16.36 2.02 15.88
CA TYR A 270 16.90 2.25 14.53
C TYR A 270 15.84 2.52 13.46
N SER A 271 14.61 2.04 13.66
CA SER A 271 13.54 2.04 12.64
C SER A 271 12.17 2.36 13.24
N GLU A 272 11.23 2.71 12.38
CA GLU A 272 9.84 2.88 12.80
C GLU A 272 9.19 1.53 13.11
N ILE A 273 8.37 1.48 14.17
CA ILE A 273 7.64 0.29 14.60
C ILE A 273 6.16 0.48 14.34
N GLY A 274 5.58 -0.42 13.56
CA GLY A 274 4.16 -0.53 13.32
C GLY A 274 3.55 -1.81 13.92
N LEU A 275 2.22 -1.86 13.89
CA LEU A 275 1.43 -3.01 14.31
C LEU A 275 1.08 -3.86 13.08
N LEU A 276 1.44 -5.14 13.11
CA LEU A 276 0.89 -6.13 12.17
C LEU A 276 -0.35 -6.78 12.79
N LEU A 277 -1.54 -6.46 12.28
CA LEU A 277 -2.81 -7.00 12.77
C LEU A 277 -2.93 -8.48 12.43
N SER A 278 -3.11 -9.30 13.46
CA SER A 278 -3.35 -10.73 13.28
C SER A 278 -4.72 -11.00 12.66
N LYS A 279 -4.94 -12.22 12.15
CA LYS A 279 -6.27 -12.65 11.68
C LYS A 279 -7.34 -12.49 12.76
N GLU A 280 -7.00 -12.77 14.02
CA GLU A 280 -7.92 -12.60 15.15
C GLU A 280 -8.28 -11.14 15.41
N ALA A 281 -7.34 -10.21 15.21
CA ALA A 281 -7.59 -8.78 15.30
C ALA A 281 -8.53 -8.29 14.19
N LEU A 282 -8.34 -8.79 12.97
CA LEU A 282 -9.19 -8.47 11.81
C LEU A 282 -10.64 -8.99 11.98
N LEU A 283 -10.81 -10.13 12.65
CA LEU A 283 -12.14 -10.69 12.94
C LEU A 283 -12.79 -10.10 14.20
N SER A 284 -12.07 -9.30 15.00
CA SER A 284 -12.58 -8.81 16.27
C SER A 284 -12.01 -7.45 16.68
N LYS A 285 -12.86 -6.43 16.67
CA LYS A 285 -12.59 -5.08 17.23
C LYS A 285 -11.93 -5.12 18.61
N ARG A 286 -12.37 -6.04 19.47
CA ARG A 286 -11.80 -6.20 20.82
C ARG A 286 -10.34 -6.66 20.77
N GLN A 287 -10.00 -7.59 19.87
CA GLN A 287 -8.62 -8.06 19.69
C GLN A 287 -7.76 -6.99 19.01
N MET A 288 -8.26 -6.28 18.00
CA MET A 288 -7.56 -5.16 17.38
C MET A 288 -7.16 -4.09 18.42
N LYS A 289 -8.10 -3.68 19.28
CA LYS A 289 -7.84 -2.75 20.38
C LYS A 289 -6.80 -3.29 21.37
N LEU A 290 -6.84 -4.59 21.65
CA LEU A 290 -5.90 -5.23 22.57
C LEU A 290 -4.49 -5.27 21.98
N GLU A 291 -4.33 -5.64 20.71
CA GLU A 291 -3.04 -5.69 20.02
C GLU A 291 -2.42 -4.30 19.89
N LYS A 292 -3.23 -3.27 19.57
CA LYS A 292 -2.80 -1.87 19.60
C LYS A 292 -2.23 -1.48 20.96
N ARG A 293 -2.97 -1.72 22.05
CA ARG A 293 -2.51 -1.40 23.41
C ARG A 293 -1.22 -2.15 23.78
N ARG A 294 -1.04 -3.38 23.31
CA ARG A 294 0.15 -4.19 23.59
C ARG A 294 1.38 -3.57 22.94
N ILE A 295 1.34 -3.24 21.66
CA ILE A 295 2.50 -2.69 20.96
C ILE A 295 2.84 -1.29 21.50
N GLU A 296 1.83 -0.45 21.76
CA GLU A 296 2.01 0.88 22.38
C GLU A 296 2.64 0.75 23.77
N GLY A 297 2.21 -0.21 24.59
CA GLY A 297 2.79 -0.48 25.92
C GLY A 297 4.18 -1.13 25.90
N ILE A 298 4.65 -1.64 24.76
CA ILE A 298 6.04 -2.10 24.59
C ILE A 298 6.94 -0.93 24.21
N ASN A 299 6.48 -0.08 23.28
CA ASN A 299 7.25 1.04 22.74
C ASN A 299 7.14 2.33 23.59
N ASN A 300 6.17 2.40 24.52
CA ASN A 300 5.82 3.61 25.28
C ASN A 300 5.54 4.82 24.39
N LYS A 301 4.98 4.59 23.20
CA LYS A 301 4.64 5.60 22.19
C LYS A 301 3.30 5.24 21.56
N GLN A 302 2.55 6.25 21.12
CA GLN A 302 1.35 6.01 20.31
C GLN A 302 1.73 5.36 18.98
N LEU A 303 0.86 4.47 18.49
CA LEU A 303 1.06 3.79 17.23
C LEU A 303 0.94 4.76 16.05
N SER A 304 1.99 4.87 15.23
CA SER A 304 1.99 5.69 14.01
C SER A 304 1.54 4.92 12.77
N ALA A 305 1.90 3.64 12.68
CA ALA A 305 1.73 2.79 11.50
C ALA A 305 1.01 1.48 11.84
N VAL A 306 0.06 1.08 11.00
CA VAL A 306 -0.64 -0.19 11.07
C VAL A 306 -0.62 -0.88 9.72
N ARG A 307 -0.61 -2.20 9.75
CA ARG A 307 -0.69 -3.06 8.59
C ARG A 307 -1.54 -4.28 8.92
N CYS A 308 -2.45 -4.62 8.03
CA CYS A 308 -3.19 -5.86 8.09
C CYS A 308 -2.33 -6.99 7.55
N SER A 309 -2.36 -8.15 8.22
CA SER A 309 -1.87 -9.38 7.61
C SER A 309 -2.68 -9.72 6.35
N LYS A 310 -2.24 -10.73 5.60
CA LYS A 310 -2.88 -11.19 4.35
C LYS A 310 -4.36 -11.60 4.42
N TYR A 311 -4.99 -11.50 5.59
CA TYR A 311 -6.36 -11.91 5.88
C TYR A 311 -7.36 -10.73 5.94
N MET A 312 -7.01 -9.56 5.41
CA MET A 312 -7.90 -8.39 5.38
C MET A 312 -9.07 -8.63 4.40
N GLN A 313 -10.26 -8.84 4.94
CA GLN A 313 -11.45 -9.24 4.18
C GLN A 313 -12.17 -8.05 3.53
N SER A 314 -12.67 -7.14 4.37
CA SER A 314 -13.49 -6.00 3.94
C SER A 314 -12.74 -4.69 4.15
N LEU A 315 -12.31 -4.05 3.08
CA LEU A 315 -11.56 -2.81 3.18
C LEU A 315 -12.32 -1.70 3.95
N PRO A 316 -13.60 -1.41 3.66
CA PRO A 316 -14.33 -0.35 4.35
C PRO A 316 -14.49 -0.62 5.85
N GLU A 317 -14.79 -1.86 6.23
CA GLU A 317 -14.98 -2.24 7.63
C GLU A 317 -13.68 -2.08 8.44
N HIS A 318 -12.59 -2.64 7.94
CA HIS A 318 -11.31 -2.61 8.66
C HIS A 318 -10.76 -1.17 8.74
N TYR A 319 -10.91 -0.36 7.68
CA TYR A 319 -10.48 1.04 7.70
C TYR A 319 -11.26 1.87 8.71
N ARG A 320 -12.59 1.68 8.81
CA ARG A 320 -13.41 2.31 9.85
C ARG A 320 -12.97 1.91 11.25
N GLU A 321 -12.66 0.63 11.48
CA GLU A 321 -12.16 0.15 12.76
C GLU A 321 -10.81 0.78 13.14
N MET A 322 -9.89 0.88 12.17
CA MET A 322 -8.60 1.53 12.36
C MET A 322 -8.77 3.02 12.70
N ILE A 323 -9.68 3.73 12.03
CA ILE A 323 -10.03 5.12 12.34
C ILE A 323 -10.60 5.25 13.76
N GLN A 324 -11.50 4.35 14.18
CA GLN A 324 -12.05 4.33 15.53
C GLN A 324 -10.99 4.14 16.62
N PHE A 325 -9.88 3.48 16.29
CA PHE A 325 -8.74 3.31 17.19
C PHE A 325 -7.63 4.35 16.98
N GLU A 326 -7.91 5.44 16.24
CA GLU A 326 -7.01 6.56 16.00
C GLU A 326 -5.70 6.15 15.30
N MET A 327 -5.76 5.11 14.48
CA MET A 327 -4.64 4.73 13.61
C MET A 327 -4.54 5.73 12.47
N LYS A 328 -3.32 6.19 12.17
CA LYS A 328 -3.08 7.31 11.25
C LYS A 328 -2.58 6.86 9.88
N ASN A 329 -1.64 5.92 9.84
CA ASN A 329 -1.03 5.45 8.60
C ASN A 329 -1.32 3.95 8.40
N ASP A 330 -2.05 3.63 7.34
CA ASP A 330 -2.26 2.26 6.87
C ASP A 330 -1.21 1.89 5.82
N TYR A 331 -0.68 0.69 5.93
CA TYR A 331 0.22 0.07 4.97
C TYR A 331 -0.35 -1.29 4.54
N SER A 332 -1.63 -1.37 4.19
CA SER A 332 -2.31 -2.64 3.86
C SER A 332 -2.80 -2.68 2.41
N MET A 333 -2.93 -1.53 1.75
CA MET A 333 -3.45 -1.42 0.39
C MET A 333 -2.49 -1.99 -0.65
N GLY A 334 -2.62 -3.28 -0.93
CA GLY A 334 -1.93 -3.98 -2.00
C GLY A 334 -2.55 -5.36 -2.24
N TYR A 335 -2.00 -6.10 -3.20
CA TYR A 335 -2.34 -7.51 -3.43
C TYR A 335 -1.27 -8.40 -2.80
N PRO A 336 -1.62 -9.37 -1.94
CA PRO A 336 -0.62 -10.24 -1.34
C PRO A 336 0.02 -11.19 -2.36
N GLU A 337 -0.73 -11.65 -3.35
CA GLU A 337 -0.29 -12.66 -4.32
C GLU A 337 0.09 -12.10 -5.71
N TYR A 338 -0.06 -10.79 -5.95
CA TYR A 338 0.20 -10.17 -7.26
C TYR A 338 1.03 -8.90 -7.10
N LEU A 339 1.87 -8.60 -8.09
CA LEU A 339 2.51 -7.30 -8.24
C LEU A 339 1.53 -6.29 -8.82
N GLY A 340 1.51 -5.08 -8.27
CA GLY A 340 0.77 -3.95 -8.82
C GLY A 340 0.14 -3.01 -7.80
N PHE A 341 -0.35 -1.88 -8.31
CA PHE A 341 -0.95 -0.78 -7.54
C PHE A 341 -2.45 -0.98 -7.39
N ARG A 342 -2.88 -1.56 -6.27
CA ARG A 342 -4.31 -1.80 -5.97
C ARG A 342 -5.18 -0.55 -6.13
N ALA A 343 -4.72 0.63 -5.73
CA ALA A 343 -5.47 1.88 -5.90
C ALA A 343 -5.09 2.67 -7.16
N GLY A 344 -4.31 2.09 -8.08
CA GLY A 344 -3.83 2.75 -9.30
C GLY A 344 -2.83 3.89 -9.06
N THR A 345 -2.32 4.05 -7.83
CA THR A 345 -1.38 5.11 -7.46
C THR A 345 -0.26 4.59 -6.57
N CYS A 346 0.90 5.24 -6.69
CA CYS A 346 2.05 5.10 -5.80
C CYS A 346 2.14 6.24 -4.78
N THR A 347 1.22 7.21 -4.80
CA THR A 347 1.22 8.37 -3.92
C THR A 347 0.25 8.16 -2.74
N PRO A 348 0.67 8.42 -1.49
CA PRO A 348 -0.21 8.31 -0.33
C PRO A 348 -1.47 9.16 -0.45
N PHE A 349 -2.60 8.60 0.00
CA PHE A 349 -3.91 9.24 -0.10
C PHE A 349 -4.78 8.91 1.12
N ASN A 350 -5.71 9.81 1.45
CA ASN A 350 -6.62 9.57 2.57
C ASN A 350 -7.73 8.62 2.16
N PHE A 351 -8.12 7.68 3.01
CA PHE A 351 -9.27 6.83 2.74
C PHE A 351 -10.54 7.69 2.54
N TYR A 352 -11.19 7.54 1.39
CA TYR A 352 -12.50 8.08 1.11
C TYR A 352 -13.55 7.03 1.46
N ASP A 353 -14.37 7.31 2.47
CA ASP A 353 -15.44 6.41 2.86
C ASP A 353 -16.67 6.67 1.99
N LEU A 354 -16.88 5.77 1.01
CA LEU A 354 -17.91 5.92 -0.02
C LEU A 354 -19.33 5.86 0.53
N ASP A 355 -19.62 5.00 1.53
CA ASP A 355 -20.96 4.91 2.13
C ASP A 355 -21.34 6.20 2.87
N TYR A 356 -20.35 6.90 3.44
CA TYR A 356 -20.55 8.14 4.19
C TYR A 356 -20.21 9.42 3.40
N GLU A 357 -19.76 9.29 2.14
CA GLU A 357 -19.33 10.39 1.27
C GLU A 357 -18.34 11.36 1.95
N THR A 358 -17.34 10.81 2.65
CA THR A 358 -16.44 11.62 3.47
C THR A 358 -14.98 11.22 3.34
N ILE A 359 -14.11 12.23 3.42
CA ILE A 359 -12.66 12.04 3.47
C ILE A 359 -12.28 11.78 4.94
N THR A 360 -11.66 10.64 5.21
CA THR A 360 -11.26 10.25 6.56
C THR A 360 -9.81 10.68 6.88
N PRO A 361 -9.38 10.67 8.16
CA PRO A 361 -8.01 11.00 8.52
C PRO A 361 -7.01 9.84 8.35
N LEU A 362 -7.46 8.65 7.91
CA LEU A 362 -6.57 7.50 7.71
C LEU A 362 -5.81 7.67 6.40
N LEU A 363 -4.49 7.87 6.49
CA LEU A 363 -3.59 7.98 5.34
C LEU A 363 -3.16 6.57 4.90
N ILE A 364 -3.50 6.22 3.67
CA ILE A 364 -3.11 4.96 3.03
C ILE A 364 -1.78 5.17 2.31
N HIS A 365 -0.84 4.27 2.56
CA HIS A 365 0.42 4.13 1.83
C HIS A 365 0.30 2.91 0.90
N PRO A 366 0.10 3.11 -0.41
CA PRO A 366 -0.09 2.02 -1.36
C PRO A 366 1.15 1.13 -1.43
N ILE A 367 0.94 -0.18 -1.54
CA ILE A 367 2.01 -1.18 -1.64
C ILE A 367 1.89 -1.85 -2.99
N CYS A 368 2.99 -1.83 -3.73
CA CYS A 368 3.03 -2.32 -5.09
C CYS A 368 3.57 -3.75 -5.19
N ALA A 369 4.33 -4.20 -4.19
CA ALA A 369 4.91 -5.54 -4.19
C ALA A 369 5.03 -6.14 -2.78
N GLN A 370 4.85 -7.45 -2.68
CA GLN A 370 4.98 -8.21 -1.44
C GLN A 370 5.76 -9.50 -1.66
N ALA A 371 6.54 -9.95 -0.68
CA ALA A 371 7.33 -11.19 -0.78
C ALA A 371 6.48 -12.43 -1.16
N SER A 372 5.20 -12.46 -0.77
CA SER A 372 4.31 -13.57 -1.12
C SER A 372 3.99 -13.70 -2.61
N ALA A 373 4.04 -12.61 -3.38
CA ALA A 373 3.87 -12.66 -4.84
C ALA A 373 4.99 -13.52 -5.45
N PHE A 374 6.24 -13.24 -5.07
CA PHE A 374 7.39 -13.98 -5.57
C PHE A 374 7.54 -15.40 -5.00
N GLU A 375 7.13 -15.62 -3.75
CA GLU A 375 7.19 -16.97 -3.15
C GLU A 375 6.26 -17.96 -3.84
N THR A 376 5.18 -17.48 -4.46
CA THR A 376 4.26 -18.32 -5.25
C THR A 376 4.96 -18.80 -6.53
N SER A 377 5.76 -17.94 -7.16
CA SER A 377 6.52 -18.22 -8.38
C SER A 377 7.90 -18.84 -8.12
N ALA A 378 8.33 -18.98 -6.86
CA ALA A 378 9.69 -19.42 -6.51
C ALA A 378 10.04 -20.86 -6.92
N SER A 379 9.04 -21.67 -7.30
CA SER A 379 9.27 -23.04 -7.77
C SER A 379 9.63 -23.12 -9.26
N ASP A 380 9.36 -22.07 -10.03
CA ASP A 380 9.68 -21.97 -11.45
C ASP A 380 10.59 -20.74 -11.69
N GLU A 381 11.83 -20.99 -12.12
CA GLU A 381 12.81 -19.94 -12.38
C GLU A 381 12.33 -18.93 -13.43
N LYS A 382 11.58 -19.38 -14.44
CA LYS A 382 11.06 -18.52 -15.49
C LYS A 382 9.99 -17.57 -14.96
N GLU A 383 9.07 -18.08 -14.13
CA GLU A 383 8.04 -17.26 -13.49
C GLU A 383 8.67 -16.27 -12.51
N LEU A 384 9.63 -16.71 -11.70
CA LEU A 384 10.34 -15.83 -10.77
C LEU A 384 11.08 -14.69 -11.50
N ASN A 385 11.77 -14.99 -12.60
CA ASN A 385 12.46 -13.97 -13.40
C ASN A 385 11.46 -12.97 -14.00
N HIS A 386 10.30 -13.44 -14.48
CA HIS A 386 9.24 -12.55 -14.99
C HIS A 386 8.68 -11.61 -13.91
N GLU A 387 8.46 -12.10 -12.68
CA GLU A 387 8.04 -11.27 -11.55
C GLU A 387 9.12 -10.24 -11.18
N LEU A 388 10.40 -10.61 -11.24
CA LEU A 388 11.51 -9.68 -10.99
C LEU A 388 11.61 -8.60 -12.07
N ASP A 389 11.48 -8.96 -13.34
CA ASP A 389 11.45 -8.01 -14.46
C ASP A 389 10.31 -7.00 -14.27
N THR A 390 9.10 -7.52 -13.99
CA THR A 390 7.91 -6.70 -13.71
C THR A 390 8.15 -5.76 -12.52
N PHE A 391 8.78 -6.26 -11.45
CA PHE A 391 9.10 -5.45 -10.28
C PHE A 391 10.04 -4.27 -10.61
N PHE A 392 11.04 -4.48 -11.46
CA PHE A 392 11.94 -3.42 -11.89
C PHE A 392 11.27 -2.43 -12.84
N GLU A 393 10.45 -2.90 -13.78
CA GLU A 393 9.64 -2.04 -14.64
C GLU A 393 8.70 -1.13 -13.83
N MET A 394 8.08 -1.69 -12.78
CA MET A 394 7.25 -0.91 -11.84
C MET A 394 8.07 0.15 -11.11
N LYS A 395 9.30 -0.18 -10.69
CA LYS A 395 10.20 0.79 -10.04
C LYS A 395 10.54 1.94 -10.98
N GLU A 396 10.91 1.64 -12.22
CA GLU A 396 11.19 2.65 -13.24
C GLU A 396 9.95 3.52 -13.54
N ALA A 397 8.76 2.92 -13.60
CA ALA A 397 7.52 3.66 -13.78
C ALA A 397 7.27 4.66 -12.63
N VAL A 398 7.54 4.26 -11.37
CA VAL A 398 7.42 5.14 -10.20
C VAL A 398 8.50 6.22 -10.18
N GLU A 399 9.73 5.91 -10.61
CA GLU A 399 10.81 6.88 -10.76
C GLU A 399 10.46 7.98 -11.77
N ARG A 400 9.87 7.61 -12.92
CA ARG A 400 9.42 8.59 -13.94
C ARG A 400 8.43 9.61 -13.40
N VAL A 401 7.54 9.20 -12.50
CA VAL A 401 6.57 10.09 -11.83
C VAL A 401 7.04 10.63 -10.49
N ASN A 402 8.31 10.40 -10.12
CA ASN A 402 8.90 10.78 -8.83
C ASN A 402 8.02 10.41 -7.62
N GLY A 403 7.41 9.22 -7.68
CA GLY A 403 6.48 8.71 -6.68
C GLY A 403 7.15 7.96 -5.53
N ASN A 404 6.34 7.22 -4.77
CA ASN A 404 6.80 6.42 -3.64
C ASN A 404 6.67 4.93 -3.97
N PHE A 405 7.80 4.24 -4.10
CA PHE A 405 7.83 2.80 -4.36
C PHE A 405 7.87 2.04 -3.02
N VAL A 406 6.79 1.33 -2.70
CA VAL A 406 6.64 0.65 -1.41
C VAL A 406 6.57 -0.86 -1.60
N PHE A 407 7.53 -1.56 -1.01
CA PHE A 407 7.67 -3.02 -1.07
C PHE A 407 7.67 -3.61 0.33
N SER A 408 7.03 -4.77 0.50
CA SER A 408 7.00 -5.49 1.79
C SER A 408 7.62 -6.87 1.71
N PHE A 409 8.32 -7.27 2.77
CA PHE A 409 8.87 -8.61 2.91
C PHE A 409 8.77 -9.09 4.35
N ARG A 410 9.00 -10.39 4.58
CA ARG A 410 8.97 -10.97 5.93
C ARG A 410 10.37 -11.13 6.48
N ASN A 411 10.54 -11.01 7.79
CA ASN A 411 11.84 -11.23 8.44
C ASN A 411 12.42 -12.63 8.11
N LYS A 412 11.56 -13.63 7.92
CA LYS A 412 11.95 -14.98 7.53
C LYS A 412 12.39 -15.13 6.07
N SER A 413 12.01 -14.20 5.19
CA SER A 413 12.37 -14.23 3.76
C SER A 413 13.87 -13.98 3.52
N VAL A 414 14.61 -13.47 4.51
CA VAL A 414 16.06 -13.18 4.39
C VAL A 414 16.95 -14.18 5.14
N THR A 415 16.38 -15.31 5.58
CA THR A 415 17.08 -16.32 6.40
C THR A 415 18.04 -17.18 5.60
N GLY A 416 17.89 -17.25 4.27
CA GLY A 416 18.76 -17.98 3.35
C GLY A 416 18.76 -19.49 3.59
N LYS A 417 17.65 -20.05 4.08
CA LYS A 417 17.46 -21.49 4.25
C LYS A 417 16.09 -21.91 3.75
N GLY A 418 16.09 -22.63 2.63
CA GLY A 418 14.91 -23.03 1.87
C GLY A 418 15.29 -23.19 0.40
N GLN A 419 14.31 -23.14 -0.50
CA GLN A 419 14.53 -23.16 -1.96
C GLN A 419 15.30 -21.92 -2.48
N ASP A 420 15.40 -20.84 -1.69
CA ASP A 420 15.93 -19.55 -2.12
C ASP A 420 17.45 -19.35 -1.97
N GLN A 421 18.16 -20.25 -1.26
CA GLN A 421 19.61 -20.19 -0.99
C GLN A 421 20.20 -18.81 -0.62
N GLY A 422 19.41 -17.89 -0.06
CA GLY A 422 19.86 -16.53 0.26
C GLY A 422 19.87 -15.53 -0.91
N GLN A 423 19.29 -15.88 -2.06
CA GLN A 423 19.10 -14.96 -3.19
C GLN A 423 18.25 -13.74 -2.79
N TRP A 424 17.19 -13.93 -1.99
CA TRP A 424 16.40 -12.83 -1.41
C TRP A 424 17.23 -11.86 -0.58
N LYS A 425 18.22 -12.39 0.14
CA LYS A 425 19.11 -11.59 0.99
C LYS A 425 20.05 -10.73 0.15
N GLN A 426 20.48 -11.22 -1.02
CA GLN A 426 21.30 -10.47 -1.97
C GLN A 426 20.45 -9.44 -2.73
N PHE A 427 19.35 -9.87 -3.34
CA PHE A 427 18.39 -9.01 -4.02
C PHE A 427 17.99 -7.81 -3.15
N PHE A 428 17.62 -8.06 -1.89
CA PHE A 428 17.27 -7.00 -0.96
C PHE A 428 18.42 -6.03 -0.68
N ARG A 429 19.65 -6.55 -0.59
CA ARG A 429 20.82 -5.71 -0.34
C ARG A 429 21.12 -4.81 -1.53
N GLU A 430 20.97 -5.32 -2.75
CA GLU A 430 21.16 -4.52 -3.98
C GLU A 430 20.08 -3.44 -4.08
N LEU A 431 18.81 -3.85 -3.97
CA LEU A 431 17.65 -2.96 -4.05
C LEU A 431 17.67 -1.77 -3.08
N VAL A 432 18.23 -1.95 -1.89
CA VAL A 432 18.27 -0.91 -0.84
C VAL A 432 19.46 0.04 -0.98
N ASN A 433 20.53 -0.39 -1.66
CA ASN A 433 21.73 0.42 -1.85
C ASN A 433 21.69 1.28 -3.12
N ASP A 434 20.91 0.87 -4.11
CA ASP A 434 20.57 1.67 -5.30
C ASP A 434 19.70 2.88 -4.92
#